data_AF-A0A453MWL4-F1
#
_entry.id   AF-A0A453MWL4-F1
#
_cell.length_a   1.000
_cell.length_b   1.000
_cell.length_c   1.000
_cell.angle_alpha   90.00
_cell.angle_beta   90.00
_cell.angle_gamma   90.00
#
_symmetry.space_group_name_H-M   'P 1'
#
loop_
_entity.id
_entity.type
_entity.pdbx_description
1 polymer ?
#
loop_
_entity_poly.entity_id
_entity_poly.type
_entity_poly.pdbx_seq_one_letter_code
_entity_poly.pdbx_strand_id
1 'polypeptide(L)'
;MVTIPNSHLQHLAEFRDEARLWVAANVAPFLPATMITHVLAGDEILSSASPGDAAYSLVPAMRNLHAALVAAGLDGHIRVSTVLSSVPLAPSWSPGVAGHVLRFLSETGSPLFLKARTSDVRVDDVYAAMRALGFSGIPLIAAESAELALSGALVYHSYLYGRHPMTAGGGGRRSLATGTFCVALQNADPTALQAGLSWACGQGQADCSAVQPGGACYKQNNVAALASYAYNDYYQKS
;
A
#
# COMPACT_ATOMS: atom_id res chain seq x y z
N MET A 1 0.36 4.28 5.32
CA MET A 1 1.23 3.55 4.37
C MET A 1 1.87 4.57 3.46
N VAL A 2 3.13 4.38 3.08
CA VAL A 2 3.84 5.29 2.16
C VAL A 2 4.27 4.49 0.93
N THR A 3 3.94 4.96 -0.27
CA THR A 3 4.26 4.25 -1.53
C THR A 3 5.40 4.93 -2.28
N ILE A 4 6.42 4.15 -2.62
CA ILE A 4 7.55 4.56 -3.43
C ILE A 4 7.15 4.48 -4.91
N PRO A 5 7.31 5.56 -5.69
CA PRO A 5 7.02 5.55 -7.12
C PRO A 5 7.91 4.57 -7.89
N ASN A 6 7.37 3.98 -8.97
CA ASN A 6 8.09 3.01 -9.81
C ASN A 6 9.42 3.56 -10.37
N SER A 7 9.46 4.86 -10.67
CA SER A 7 10.65 5.56 -11.20
C SER A 7 11.83 5.58 -10.23
N HIS A 8 11.60 5.42 -8.93
CA HIS A 8 12.67 5.45 -7.92
C HIS A 8 13.21 4.06 -7.60
N LEU A 9 12.55 2.99 -8.04
CA LEU A 9 12.92 1.62 -7.66
C LEU A 9 14.30 1.22 -8.17
N GLN A 10 14.66 1.58 -9.40
CA GLN A 10 15.98 1.25 -9.94
C GLN A 10 17.09 1.90 -9.10
N HIS A 11 16.95 3.17 -8.78
CA HIS A 11 17.94 3.88 -7.98
C HIS A 11 18.06 3.28 -6.56
N LEU A 12 16.93 3.00 -5.92
CA LEU A 12 16.92 2.37 -4.59
C LEU A 12 17.41 0.92 -4.59
N ALA A 13 17.31 0.21 -5.74
CA ALA A 13 17.87 -1.11 -5.94
C ALA A 13 19.41 -1.08 -6.03
N GLU A 14 19.94 -0.10 -6.76
CA GLU A 14 21.38 0.04 -7.01
C GLU A 14 22.13 0.62 -5.80
N PHE A 15 21.54 1.60 -5.11
CA PHE A 15 22.22 2.38 -4.07
C PHE A 15 21.58 2.17 -2.69
N ARG A 16 22.23 1.37 -1.85
CA ARG A 16 21.74 1.07 -0.49
C ARG A 16 21.66 2.31 0.40
N ASP A 17 22.60 3.24 0.28
CA ASP A 17 22.61 4.47 1.07
C ASP A 17 21.46 5.40 0.69
N GLU A 18 21.01 5.37 -0.57
CA GLU A 18 19.81 6.11 -1.01
C GLU A 18 18.54 5.57 -0.34
N ALA A 19 18.44 4.25 -0.11
CA ALA A 19 17.33 3.70 0.66
C ALA A 19 17.35 4.16 2.13
N ARG A 20 18.55 4.32 2.73
CA ARG A 20 18.68 4.86 4.09
C ARG A 20 18.27 6.32 4.15
N LEU A 21 18.76 7.13 3.22
CA LEU A 21 18.40 8.54 3.11
C LEU A 21 16.90 8.69 2.85
N TRP A 22 16.33 7.86 1.98
CA TRP A 22 14.91 7.88 1.70
C TRP A 22 14.09 7.60 2.97
N VAL A 23 14.42 6.55 3.74
CA VAL A 23 13.75 6.25 5.01
C VAL A 23 13.92 7.39 6.02
N ALA A 24 15.13 7.95 6.14
CA ALA A 24 15.43 9.05 7.04
C ALA A 24 14.70 10.35 6.66
N ALA A 25 14.37 10.54 5.38
CA ALA A 25 13.67 11.74 4.90
C ALA A 25 12.14 11.56 4.79
N ASN A 26 11.65 10.35 4.50
CA ASN A 26 10.26 10.11 4.12
C ASN A 26 9.48 9.25 5.14
N VAL A 27 10.15 8.69 6.15
CA VAL A 27 9.51 7.82 7.14
C VAL A 27 9.83 8.27 8.55
N ALA A 28 11.12 8.29 8.92
CA ALA A 28 11.56 8.56 10.29
C ALA A 28 11.06 9.91 10.87
N PRO A 29 11.06 11.04 10.12
CA PRO A 29 10.63 12.34 10.66
C PRO A 29 9.15 12.40 11.00
N PHE A 30 8.35 11.54 10.37
CA PHE A 30 6.90 11.49 10.54
C PHE A 30 6.49 10.59 11.72
N LEU A 31 7.44 9.98 12.44
CA LEU A 31 7.17 9.11 13.58
C LEU A 31 7.57 9.78 14.90
N PRO A 32 6.83 9.54 16.00
CA PRO A 32 5.60 8.75 16.11
C PRO A 32 4.33 9.56 15.75
N ALA A 33 4.49 10.78 15.24
CA ALA A 33 3.41 11.69 14.86
C ALA A 33 2.35 11.03 13.95
N THR A 34 2.78 10.13 13.07
CA THR A 34 1.92 9.38 12.15
C THR A 34 1.92 7.90 12.47
N MET A 35 0.91 7.20 11.95
CA MET A 35 0.78 5.75 12.06
C MET A 35 1.22 5.04 10.77
N ILE A 36 2.45 5.31 10.32
CA ILE A 36 3.04 4.58 9.18
C ILE A 36 3.41 3.18 9.65
N THR A 37 2.82 2.17 9.00
CA THR A 37 3.06 0.75 9.32
C THR A 37 3.67 -0.02 8.14
N HIS A 38 3.63 0.55 6.94
CA HIS A 38 4.09 -0.10 5.72
C HIS A 38 4.70 0.90 4.75
N VAL A 39 5.83 0.51 4.17
CA VAL A 39 6.44 1.13 2.98
C VAL A 39 6.15 0.21 1.80
N LEU A 40 5.48 0.73 0.76
CA LEU A 40 5.13 -0.01 -0.45
C LEU A 40 6.10 0.34 -1.56
N ALA A 41 6.91 -0.63 -1.99
CA ALA A 41 7.81 -0.50 -3.13
C ALA A 41 7.02 -0.63 -4.44
N GLY A 42 6.79 0.49 -5.12
CA GLY A 42 6.08 0.55 -6.38
C GLY A 42 4.55 0.50 -6.26
N ASP A 43 3.89 0.96 -7.32
CA ASP A 43 2.47 0.78 -7.59
C ASP A 43 2.33 0.00 -8.91
N GLU A 44 1.66 -1.15 -8.88
CA GLU A 44 1.31 -1.93 -10.08
C GLU A 44 2.50 -2.48 -10.90
N ILE A 45 3.63 -2.79 -10.26
CA ILE A 45 4.88 -3.19 -10.94
C ILE A 45 4.74 -4.48 -11.78
N LEU A 46 4.00 -5.47 -11.27
CA LEU A 46 3.82 -6.74 -11.98
C LEU A 46 2.52 -6.67 -12.79
N SER A 47 2.65 -6.57 -14.11
CA SER A 47 1.52 -6.63 -15.05
C SER A 47 1.66 -7.84 -16.00
N SER A 48 0.54 -8.26 -16.58
CA SER A 48 0.40 -9.49 -17.38
C SER A 48 1.17 -9.52 -18.70
N ALA A 49 1.60 -8.36 -19.23
CA ALA A 49 2.12 -8.24 -20.59
C ALA A 49 3.65 -8.36 -20.67
N SER A 50 4.36 -7.85 -19.67
CA SER A 50 5.78 -8.08 -19.41
C SER A 50 6.12 -7.45 -18.06
N PRO A 51 7.12 -7.98 -17.31
CA PRO A 51 7.73 -7.19 -16.26
C PRO A 51 8.39 -5.98 -16.95
N GLY A 52 7.86 -4.77 -16.74
CA GLY A 52 8.57 -3.56 -17.17
C GLY A 52 9.95 -3.49 -16.48
N ASP A 53 10.85 -2.61 -16.93
CA ASP A 53 12.22 -2.54 -16.42
C ASP A 53 12.32 -2.42 -14.89
N ALA A 54 11.32 -1.81 -14.25
CA ALA A 54 11.22 -1.66 -12.79
C ALA A 54 11.01 -2.99 -12.04
N ALA A 55 10.51 -4.05 -12.67
CA ALA A 55 10.22 -5.33 -12.02
C ALA A 55 11.49 -6.06 -11.56
N TYR A 56 12.58 -5.97 -12.32
CA TYR A 56 13.87 -6.54 -11.92
C TYR A 56 14.50 -5.78 -10.74
N SER A 57 14.20 -4.49 -10.63
CA SER A 57 14.67 -3.63 -9.54
C SER A 57 13.83 -3.77 -8.26
N LEU A 58 12.64 -4.36 -8.34
CA LEU A 58 11.70 -4.41 -7.22
C LEU A 58 12.27 -5.11 -5.99
N VAL A 59 12.72 -6.37 -6.13
CA VAL A 59 13.21 -7.15 -4.97
C VAL A 59 14.49 -6.57 -4.37
N PRO A 60 15.50 -6.16 -5.16
CA PRO A 60 16.66 -5.45 -4.62
C PRO A 60 16.28 -4.16 -3.86
N ALA A 61 15.36 -3.34 -4.40
CA ALA A 61 14.89 -2.14 -3.72
C ALA A 61 14.18 -2.49 -2.40
N MET A 62 13.29 -3.49 -2.39
CA MET A 62 12.60 -3.96 -1.18
C MET A 62 13.60 -4.40 -0.09
N ARG A 63 14.67 -5.11 -0.48
CA ARG A 63 15.74 -5.52 0.44
C ARG A 63 16.50 -4.34 1.02
N ASN A 64 16.86 -3.36 0.19
CA ASN A 64 17.56 -2.16 0.65
C ASN A 64 16.70 -1.32 1.59
N LEU A 65 15.40 -1.17 1.30
CA LEU A 65 14.44 -0.48 2.16
C LEU A 65 14.26 -1.21 3.50
N HIS A 66 14.13 -2.54 3.49
CA HIS A 66 14.04 -3.30 4.73
C HIS A 66 15.31 -3.16 5.57
N ALA A 67 16.49 -3.26 4.94
CA ALA A 67 17.76 -3.04 5.62
C ALA A 67 17.90 -1.61 6.18
N ALA A 68 17.32 -0.60 5.51
CA ALA A 68 17.27 0.77 6.00
C ALA A 68 16.33 0.91 7.22
N LEU A 69 15.16 0.27 7.21
CA LEU A 69 14.26 0.23 8.36
C LEU A 69 14.90 -0.47 9.57
N VAL A 70 15.58 -1.61 9.36
CA VAL A 70 16.34 -2.32 10.40
C VAL A 70 17.44 -1.41 10.98
N ALA A 71 18.20 -0.72 10.13
CA ALA A 71 19.24 0.20 10.58
C ALA A 71 18.70 1.40 11.37
N ALA A 72 17.45 1.80 11.10
CA ALA A 72 16.74 2.84 11.84
C ALA A 72 16.00 2.31 13.09
N GLY A 73 16.01 1.00 13.35
CA GLY A 73 15.24 0.38 14.45
C GLY A 73 13.72 0.44 14.26
N LEU A 74 13.25 0.54 13.02
CA LEU A 74 11.83 0.70 12.66
C LEU A 74 11.16 -0.59 12.17
N ASP A 75 11.92 -1.66 11.95
CA ASP A 75 11.45 -2.93 11.36
C ASP A 75 10.49 -3.72 12.26
N GLY A 76 10.47 -3.44 13.58
CA GLY A 76 9.47 -3.99 14.50
C GLY A 76 8.06 -3.42 14.29
N HIS A 77 7.94 -2.24 13.68
CA HIS A 77 6.67 -1.52 13.48
C HIS A 77 6.32 -1.31 12.02
N ILE A 78 7.32 -1.24 11.14
CA ILE A 78 7.16 -0.89 9.73
C ILE A 78 7.68 -2.04 8.86
N ARG A 79 6.80 -2.56 8.00
CA ARG A 79 7.15 -3.62 7.04
C ARG A 79 7.24 -3.09 5.61
N VAL A 80 8.10 -3.71 4.81
CA VAL A 80 8.19 -3.41 3.37
C VAL A 80 7.32 -4.39 2.61
N SER A 81 6.44 -3.89 1.76
CA SER A 81 5.65 -4.68 0.82
C SER A 81 5.68 -4.07 -0.58
N THR A 82 4.99 -4.67 -1.54
CA THR A 82 4.67 -4.11 -2.85
C THR A 82 3.16 -4.23 -3.13
N VAL A 83 2.70 -3.56 -4.19
CA VAL A 83 1.31 -3.59 -4.68
C VAL A 83 1.27 -4.28 -6.04
N LEU A 84 0.40 -5.28 -6.18
CA LEU A 84 0.08 -5.90 -7.47
C LEU A 84 -1.25 -5.39 -7.98
N SER A 85 -1.32 -5.02 -9.25
CA SER A 85 -2.60 -4.72 -9.91
C SER A 85 -3.04 -5.89 -10.76
N SER A 86 -4.34 -6.16 -10.77
CA SER A 86 -5.02 -7.06 -11.72
C SER A 86 -4.15 -8.26 -12.12
N VAL A 87 -4.13 -9.24 -11.22
CA VAL A 87 -3.60 -10.60 -11.40
C VAL A 87 -3.72 -10.98 -12.87
N PRO A 88 -2.63 -11.22 -13.60
CA PRO A 88 -2.77 -12.03 -14.78
C PRO A 88 -3.22 -13.39 -14.25
N LEU A 89 -4.49 -13.72 -14.51
CA LEU A 89 -5.05 -15.03 -14.30
C LEU A 89 -3.97 -16.07 -14.65
N ALA A 90 -3.64 -16.95 -13.69
CA ALA A 90 -2.61 -17.96 -13.84
C ALA A 90 -2.71 -18.60 -15.24
N PRO A 91 -1.63 -18.57 -16.04
CA PRO A 91 -0.35 -19.20 -15.66
C PRO A 91 0.92 -18.32 -15.83
N SER A 92 0.86 -17.00 -15.69
CA SER A 92 2.07 -16.13 -15.91
C SER A 92 2.93 -15.80 -14.67
N TRP A 93 2.54 -16.26 -13.46
CA TRP A 93 3.38 -16.13 -12.26
C TRP A 93 4.57 -17.10 -12.35
N SER A 94 5.64 -16.67 -13.01
CA SER A 94 6.87 -17.46 -13.05
C SER A 94 7.58 -17.44 -11.68
N PRO A 95 8.39 -18.45 -11.35
CA PRO A 95 9.30 -18.42 -10.19
C PRO A 95 10.31 -17.27 -10.20
N GLY A 96 10.35 -16.45 -11.26
CA GLY A 96 11.19 -15.26 -11.38
C GLY A 96 10.79 -14.17 -10.37
N VAL A 97 10.50 -12.95 -10.85
CA VAL A 97 10.27 -11.79 -9.97
C VAL A 97 9.17 -12.07 -8.93
N ALA A 98 8.06 -12.71 -9.31
CA ALA A 98 6.97 -13.03 -8.40
C ALA A 98 7.41 -13.98 -7.26
N GLY A 99 8.13 -15.08 -7.59
CA GLY A 99 8.65 -16.00 -6.58
C GLY A 99 9.65 -15.34 -5.61
N HIS A 100 10.49 -14.42 -6.11
CA HIS A 100 11.41 -13.66 -5.27
C HIS A 100 10.70 -12.65 -4.36
N VAL A 101 9.64 -11.99 -4.84
CA VAL A 101 8.79 -11.13 -4.01
C VAL A 101 8.13 -11.96 -2.90
N LEU A 102 7.49 -13.09 -3.24
CA LEU A 102 6.83 -13.93 -2.23
C LEU A 102 7.82 -14.45 -1.18
N ARG A 103 9.02 -14.86 -1.59
CA ARG A 103 10.08 -15.27 -0.66
C ARG A 103 10.43 -14.15 0.32
N PHE A 104 10.67 -12.95 -0.19
CA PHE A 104 10.97 -11.79 0.65
C PHE A 104 9.84 -11.49 1.64
N LEU A 105 8.58 -11.51 1.19
CA LEU A 105 7.42 -11.25 2.05
C LEU A 105 7.27 -12.32 3.14
N SER A 106 7.49 -13.59 2.79
CA SER A 106 7.48 -14.70 3.74
C SER A 106 8.58 -14.58 4.79
N GLU A 107 9.81 -14.21 4.38
CA GLU A 107 10.96 -14.06 5.28
C GLU A 107 10.82 -12.86 6.23
N THR A 108 10.18 -11.79 5.77
CA THR A 108 9.99 -10.54 6.54
C THR A 108 8.65 -10.46 7.27
N GLY A 109 7.79 -11.47 7.11
CA GLY A 109 6.44 -11.49 7.70
C GLY A 109 5.54 -10.35 7.20
N SER A 110 5.76 -9.88 5.96
CA SER A 110 4.98 -8.79 5.37
C SER A 110 3.80 -9.33 4.55
N PRO A 111 2.62 -8.69 4.60
CA PRO A 111 1.53 -9.02 3.69
C PRO A 111 1.87 -8.62 2.24
N LEU A 112 1.10 -9.13 1.28
CA LEU A 112 1.10 -8.67 -0.11
C LEU A 112 -0.12 -7.78 -0.36
N PHE A 113 0.09 -6.60 -0.95
CA PHE A 113 -1.01 -5.70 -1.30
C PHE A 113 -1.49 -5.97 -2.72
N LEU A 114 -2.80 -6.05 -2.88
CA LEU A 114 -3.45 -6.21 -4.17
C LEU A 114 -4.31 -4.99 -4.46
N LYS A 115 -4.34 -4.54 -5.71
CA LYS A 115 -5.22 -3.47 -6.18
C LYS A 115 -6.26 -4.09 -7.10
N ALA A 116 -7.46 -4.23 -6.57
CA ALA A 116 -8.63 -4.72 -7.27
C ALA A 116 -9.32 -3.56 -7.98
N ARG A 117 -9.10 -3.48 -9.30
CA ARG A 117 -9.75 -2.50 -10.19
C ARG A 117 -11.18 -2.87 -10.56
N THR A 118 -11.59 -4.10 -10.25
CA THR A 118 -12.94 -4.64 -10.47
C THR A 118 -13.22 -5.68 -9.38
N SER A 119 -14.48 -6.09 -9.25
CA SER A 119 -14.91 -7.24 -8.43
C SER A 119 -14.33 -8.60 -8.90
N ASP A 120 -13.38 -8.59 -9.84
CA ASP A 120 -12.81 -9.76 -10.51
C ASP A 120 -11.41 -10.13 -10.01
N VAL A 121 -10.89 -9.42 -8.99
CA VAL A 121 -9.73 -9.96 -8.24
C VAL A 121 -10.22 -11.11 -7.38
N ARG A 122 -10.08 -12.31 -7.94
CA ARG A 122 -10.29 -13.56 -7.22
C ARG A 122 -9.11 -13.77 -6.29
N VAL A 123 -9.23 -13.27 -5.07
CA VAL A 123 -8.24 -13.48 -3.98
C VAL A 123 -7.90 -14.98 -3.84
N ASP A 124 -8.87 -15.85 -4.10
CA ASP A 124 -8.69 -17.30 -4.17
C ASP A 124 -7.68 -17.74 -5.22
N ASP A 125 -7.69 -17.14 -6.41
CA ASP A 125 -6.76 -17.44 -7.50
C ASP A 125 -5.35 -16.99 -7.13
N VAL A 126 -5.22 -15.87 -6.42
CA VAL A 126 -3.93 -15.39 -5.91
C VAL A 126 -3.38 -16.35 -4.86
N TYR A 127 -4.20 -16.76 -3.89
CA TYR A 127 -3.79 -17.77 -2.92
C TYR A 127 -3.47 -19.11 -3.58
N ALA A 128 -4.21 -19.53 -4.60
CA ALA A 128 -3.92 -20.74 -5.36
C ALA A 128 -2.57 -20.63 -6.09
N ALA A 129 -2.28 -19.50 -6.73
CA ALA A 129 -1.00 -19.24 -7.39
C ALA A 129 0.17 -19.21 -6.40
N MET A 130 0.00 -18.57 -5.25
CA MET A 130 1.02 -18.55 -4.19
C MET A 130 1.29 -19.95 -3.65
N ARG A 131 0.24 -20.75 -3.40
CA ARG A 131 0.38 -22.16 -2.97
C ARG A 131 1.09 -23.01 -4.00
N ALA A 132 0.81 -22.82 -5.29
CA ALA A 132 1.51 -23.51 -6.37
C ALA A 132 3.01 -23.18 -6.41
N LEU A 133 3.41 -22.00 -5.92
CA LEU A 133 4.81 -21.59 -5.76
C LEU A 133 5.41 -21.95 -4.39
N GLY A 134 4.68 -22.64 -3.51
CA GLY A 134 5.15 -23.06 -2.19
C GLY A 134 4.94 -22.03 -1.08
N PHE A 135 4.10 -21.00 -1.29
CA PHE A 135 3.82 -19.96 -0.30
C PHE A 135 2.35 -19.99 0.13
N SER A 136 2.08 -20.33 1.39
CA SER A 136 0.71 -20.40 1.94
C SER A 136 0.45 -19.48 3.13
N GLY A 137 1.49 -18.87 3.70
CA GLY A 137 1.42 -18.10 4.95
C GLY A 137 1.46 -16.57 4.79
N ILE A 138 1.55 -16.06 3.56
CA ILE A 138 1.65 -14.61 3.31
C ILE A 138 0.22 -14.03 3.27
N PRO A 139 -0.14 -13.09 4.16
CA PRO A 139 -1.48 -12.48 4.13
C PRO A 139 -1.69 -11.60 2.90
N LEU A 140 -2.90 -11.58 2.36
CA LEU A 140 -3.31 -10.68 1.29
C LEU A 140 -4.13 -9.51 1.83
N ILE A 141 -3.76 -8.29 1.42
CA ILE A 141 -4.55 -7.09 1.68
C ILE A 141 -4.94 -6.49 0.33
N ALA A 142 -6.20 -6.66 -0.08
CA ALA A 142 -6.67 -6.14 -1.36
C ALA A 142 -7.39 -4.81 -1.19
N ALA A 143 -6.93 -3.76 -1.85
CA ALA A 143 -7.69 -2.55 -2.13
C ALA A 143 -8.76 -2.87 -3.15
N GLU A 144 -10.01 -2.91 -2.71
CA GLU A 144 -11.16 -2.79 -3.59
C GLU A 144 -11.43 -1.31 -3.83
N SER A 145 -11.47 -0.91 -5.10
CA SER A 145 -12.13 0.35 -5.45
C SER A 145 -13.64 0.15 -5.31
N ALA A 146 -14.14 0.09 -4.08
CA ALA A 146 -15.58 0.18 -3.84
C ALA A 146 -16.01 1.59 -4.28
N GLU A 147 -16.89 1.68 -5.28
CA GLU A 147 -17.59 2.90 -5.65
C GLU A 147 -18.48 3.38 -4.50
N LEU A 148 -17.91 3.88 -3.41
CA LEU A 148 -18.57 4.89 -2.61
C LEU A 148 -18.31 6.21 -3.32
N ALA A 149 -19.24 6.55 -4.20
CA ALA A 149 -19.36 7.83 -4.89
C ALA A 149 -18.88 9.00 -4.00
N LEU A 150 -18.12 9.92 -4.60
CA LEU A 150 -17.64 11.22 -4.10
C LEU A 150 -16.19 11.36 -3.57
N SER A 151 -15.29 10.35 -3.59
CA SER A 151 -13.90 10.65 -3.15
C SER A 151 -12.71 9.85 -3.71
N GLY A 152 -12.88 8.86 -4.58
CA GLY A 152 -11.73 8.17 -5.22
C GLY A 152 -10.76 7.44 -4.27
N ALA A 153 -11.18 7.17 -3.03
CA ALA A 153 -10.35 6.47 -2.03
C ALA A 153 -10.42 4.95 -2.25
N LEU A 154 -9.26 4.29 -2.36
CA LEU A 154 -9.14 2.83 -2.37
C LEU A 154 -9.45 2.27 -0.97
N VAL A 155 -10.32 1.26 -0.88
CA VAL A 155 -10.64 0.58 0.38
C VAL A 155 -9.90 -0.75 0.47
N TYR A 156 -8.82 -0.80 1.27
CA TYR A 156 -8.07 -2.02 1.54
C TYR A 156 -8.81 -2.93 2.50
N HIS A 157 -9.27 -4.09 2.03
CA HIS A 157 -9.81 -5.20 2.79
C HIS A 157 -8.73 -6.28 3.02
N SER A 158 -8.58 -6.76 4.25
CA SER A 158 -7.73 -7.89 4.60
C SER A 158 -8.56 -9.16 4.42
N TYR A 159 -8.20 -9.97 3.43
CA TYR A 159 -8.93 -11.20 3.17
C TYR A 159 -8.29 -12.33 3.97
N LEU A 160 -8.87 -12.56 5.16
CA LEU A 160 -8.75 -13.82 5.88
C LEU A 160 -10.00 -14.64 5.51
N TYR A 161 -9.83 -15.91 5.13
CA TYR A 161 -10.90 -16.76 4.58
C TYR A 161 -12.19 -16.76 5.44
N GLY A 162 -13.34 -16.34 4.85
CA GLY A 162 -14.69 -16.52 5.43
C GLY A 162 -15.83 -15.61 4.91
N ARG A 163 -16.62 -16.10 3.92
CA ARG A 163 -18.05 -15.79 3.55
C ARG A 163 -18.47 -14.51 2.76
N HIS A 164 -18.85 -14.74 1.48
CA HIS A 164 -19.98 -14.20 0.66
C HIS A 164 -19.93 -12.82 -0.08
N PRO A 165 -20.72 -12.64 -1.20
CA PRO A 165 -20.31 -11.91 -2.42
C PRO A 165 -21.29 -10.81 -2.96
N MET A 166 -20.95 -10.23 -4.15
CA MET A 166 -21.75 -9.48 -5.18
C MET A 166 -21.49 -7.96 -5.27
N THR A 167 -21.47 -7.18 -6.37
CA THR A 167 -21.60 -7.29 -7.87
C THR A 167 -21.17 -5.91 -8.50
N ALA A 168 -20.84 -5.86 -9.81
CA ALA A 168 -20.03 -4.84 -10.52
C ALA A 168 -20.74 -3.62 -11.21
N GLY A 169 -19.97 -2.57 -11.59
CA GLY A 169 -20.20 -1.77 -12.83
C GLY A 169 -19.61 -0.34 -13.03
N GLY A 170 -18.45 -0.20 -13.73
CA GLY A 170 -18.26 0.64 -14.94
C GLY A 170 -17.96 2.18 -14.96
N GLY A 171 -16.68 2.56 -15.15
CA GLY A 171 -16.16 3.43 -16.26
C GLY A 171 -16.05 4.98 -16.15
N GLY A 172 -14.82 5.54 -16.18
CA GLY A 172 -14.54 6.94 -16.61
C GLY A 172 -13.26 7.63 -16.03
N ARG A 173 -12.23 7.79 -16.87
CA ARG A 173 -10.84 8.28 -16.58
C ARG A 173 -10.70 9.70 -15.96
N ARG A 174 -9.81 9.87 -14.96
CA ARG A 174 -8.83 11.00 -14.84
C ARG A 174 -7.54 10.58 -14.11
N SER A 175 -6.45 11.27 -14.46
CA SER A 175 -5.04 10.88 -14.47
C SER A 175 -4.34 10.75 -13.11
N LEU A 176 -3.40 9.81 -13.04
CA LEU A 176 -2.37 9.61 -12.03
C LEU A 176 -1.54 10.89 -11.84
N ALA A 177 -1.45 11.37 -10.59
CA ALA A 177 -0.41 12.30 -10.18
C ALA A 177 0.80 11.49 -9.70
N THR A 178 1.94 11.73 -10.34
CA THR A 178 3.27 11.21 -9.94
C THR A 178 3.71 11.90 -8.64
N GLY A 179 3.62 11.19 -7.52
CA GLY A 179 4.06 11.64 -6.19
C GLY A 179 3.98 10.51 -5.16
N THR A 180 4.74 10.62 -4.06
CA THR A 180 4.64 9.73 -2.89
C THR A 180 3.38 10.11 -2.10
N PHE A 181 2.51 9.14 -1.78
CA PHE A 181 1.26 9.39 -1.04
C PHE A 181 1.26 8.67 0.30
N CYS A 182 0.65 9.30 1.33
CA CYS A 182 0.39 8.66 2.61
C CYS A 182 -1.10 8.30 2.75
N VAL A 183 -1.41 7.01 2.81
CA VAL A 183 -2.80 6.52 2.86
C VAL A 183 -3.03 5.71 4.14
N ALA A 184 -4.16 5.92 4.80
CA ALA A 184 -4.53 5.13 5.99
C ALA A 184 -4.91 3.71 5.59
N LEU A 185 -4.52 2.73 6.41
CA LEU A 185 -4.97 1.36 6.28
C LEU A 185 -6.46 1.29 6.64
N GLN A 186 -7.29 0.74 5.75
CA GLN A 186 -8.73 0.84 5.88
C GLN A 186 -9.32 -0.15 6.90
N ASN A 187 -8.63 -1.26 7.20
CA ASN A 187 -8.94 -2.16 8.33
C ASN A 187 -7.97 -1.98 9.52
N ALA A 188 -7.29 -0.83 9.63
CA ALA A 188 -6.62 -0.54 10.88
C ALA A 188 -7.66 -0.42 12.01
N ASP A 189 -7.19 -0.64 13.24
CA ASP A 189 -8.02 -0.46 14.43
C ASP A 189 -8.76 0.90 14.35
N PRO A 190 -10.11 0.92 14.41
CA PRO A 190 -10.88 2.15 14.24
C PRO A 190 -10.58 3.20 15.31
N THR A 191 -10.24 2.78 16.53
CA THR A 191 -9.86 3.67 17.62
C THR A 191 -8.50 4.30 17.33
N ALA A 192 -7.53 3.53 16.84
CA ALA A 192 -6.23 4.04 16.42
C ALA A 192 -6.34 4.99 15.21
N LEU A 193 -7.20 4.67 14.24
CA LEU A 193 -7.49 5.56 13.11
C LEU A 193 -8.14 6.87 13.55
N GLN A 194 -9.11 6.81 14.46
CA GLN A 194 -9.77 8.00 14.98
C GLN A 194 -8.79 8.86 15.79
N ALA A 195 -7.95 8.25 16.62
CA ALA A 195 -6.92 8.95 17.39
C ALA A 195 -5.91 9.65 16.47
N GLY A 196 -5.41 8.97 15.44
CA GLY A 196 -4.48 9.56 14.49
C GLY A 196 -5.14 10.65 13.64
N LEU A 197 -6.39 10.50 13.19
CA LEU A 197 -7.15 11.55 12.50
C LEU A 197 -7.27 12.81 13.38
N SER A 198 -7.69 12.65 14.64
CA SER A 198 -7.80 13.76 15.59
C SER A 198 -6.46 14.45 15.83
N TRP A 199 -5.37 13.68 15.91
CA TRP A 199 -4.03 14.25 16.03
C TRP A 199 -3.61 15.04 14.79
N ALA A 200 -3.77 14.46 13.59
CA ALA A 200 -3.37 15.08 12.33
C ALA A 200 -4.08 16.42 12.12
N CYS A 201 -5.39 16.48 12.37
CA CYS A 201 -6.17 17.72 12.26
C CYS A 201 -5.92 18.74 13.38
N GLY A 202 -5.31 18.32 14.49
CA GLY A 202 -5.03 19.17 15.65
C GLY A 202 -3.55 19.53 15.71
N GLN A 203 -2.78 18.69 16.40
CA GLN A 203 -1.35 18.92 16.63
C GLN A 203 -0.52 18.78 15.36
N GLY A 204 -0.92 17.88 14.44
CA GLY A 204 -0.27 17.70 13.15
C GLY A 204 -0.49 18.87 12.20
N GLN A 205 -1.46 19.76 12.48
CA GLN A 205 -1.78 20.92 11.64
C GLN A 205 -2.12 20.57 10.17
N ALA A 206 -2.58 19.35 9.92
CA ALA A 206 -3.18 19.00 8.64
C ALA A 206 -4.41 19.88 8.40
N ASP A 207 -4.59 20.35 7.17
CA ASP A 207 -5.82 20.99 6.76
C ASP A 207 -6.90 19.93 6.63
N CYS A 208 -7.76 19.86 7.65
CA CYS A 208 -8.89 18.93 7.67
C CYS A 208 -10.22 19.59 7.31
N SER A 209 -10.22 20.85 6.84
CA SER A 209 -11.46 21.61 6.60
C SER A 209 -12.44 20.90 5.67
N ALA A 210 -11.93 20.23 4.62
CA ALA A 210 -12.75 19.47 3.68
C ALA A 210 -13.36 18.19 4.26
N VAL A 211 -12.79 17.64 5.33
CA VAL A 211 -13.17 16.35 5.96
C VAL A 211 -13.79 16.50 7.34
N GLN A 212 -14.10 17.72 7.78
CA GLN A 212 -14.93 17.96 8.98
C GLN A 212 -16.42 17.73 8.69
N PRO A 213 -17.26 17.44 9.71
CA PRO A 213 -18.71 17.32 9.53
C PRO A 213 -19.31 18.49 8.73
N GLY A 214 -19.94 18.19 7.59
CA GLY A 214 -20.51 19.18 6.66
C GLY A 214 -19.55 19.67 5.56
N GLY A 215 -18.30 19.22 5.55
CA GLY A 215 -17.31 19.53 4.52
C GLY A 215 -17.51 18.74 3.22
N ALA A 216 -16.93 19.23 2.12
CA ALA A 216 -17.12 18.67 0.78
C ALA A 216 -16.62 17.23 0.60
N CYS A 217 -15.68 16.77 1.44
CA CYS A 217 -15.11 15.43 1.43
C CYS A 217 -15.49 14.61 2.67
N TYR A 218 -16.42 15.11 3.50
CA TYR A 218 -16.87 14.41 4.70
C TYR A 218 -17.74 13.21 4.35
N LYS A 219 -17.37 12.05 4.91
CA LYS A 219 -18.15 10.81 4.82
C LYS A 219 -18.35 10.25 6.22
N GLN A 220 -19.62 10.24 6.65
CA GLN A 220 -20.00 9.66 7.92
C GLN A 220 -19.61 8.17 7.97
N ASN A 221 -19.11 7.72 9.14
CA ASN A 221 -18.69 6.34 9.40
C ASN A 221 -17.55 5.82 8.51
N ASN A 222 -16.77 6.70 7.86
CA ASN A 222 -15.60 6.31 7.08
C ASN A 222 -14.32 6.97 7.61
N VAL A 223 -13.95 6.62 8.84
CA VAL A 223 -12.78 7.20 9.55
C VAL A 223 -11.50 6.99 8.76
N ALA A 224 -11.35 5.87 8.06
CA ALA A 224 -10.15 5.57 7.27
C ALA A 224 -9.99 6.49 6.05
N ALA A 225 -11.07 6.86 5.36
CA ALA A 225 -11.02 7.85 4.27
C ALA A 225 -10.68 9.25 4.80
N LEU A 226 -11.30 9.66 5.91
CA LEU A 226 -11.01 10.96 6.55
C LEU A 226 -9.55 11.02 7.04
N ALA A 227 -9.07 9.94 7.67
CA ALA A 227 -7.70 9.79 8.12
C ALA A 227 -6.71 9.81 6.95
N SER A 228 -7.02 9.15 5.83
CA SER A 228 -6.16 9.18 4.63
C SER A 228 -5.99 10.59 4.07
N TYR A 229 -7.06 11.40 4.08
CA TYR A 229 -6.98 12.80 3.66
C TYR A 229 -6.06 13.61 4.60
N ALA A 230 -6.32 13.53 5.91
CA ALA A 230 -5.53 14.26 6.91
C ALA A 230 -4.05 13.83 6.92
N TYR A 231 -3.78 12.53 6.83
CA TYR A 231 -2.42 11.99 6.79
C TYR A 231 -1.69 12.37 5.52
N ASN A 232 -2.36 12.37 4.36
CA ASN A 232 -1.72 12.80 3.14
C ASN A 232 -1.40 14.29 3.20
N ASP A 233 -2.32 15.16 3.64
CA ASP A 233 -2.05 16.58 3.78
C ASP A 233 -0.88 16.87 4.75
N TYR A 234 -0.88 16.24 5.93
CA TYR A 234 0.24 16.29 6.86
C TYR A 234 1.56 15.87 6.20
N TYR A 235 1.53 14.73 5.51
CA TYR A 235 2.69 14.15 4.85
C TYR A 235 3.28 15.05 3.75
N GLN A 236 2.42 15.72 2.97
CA GLN A 236 2.87 16.61 1.89
C GLN A 236 3.42 17.96 2.41
N LYS A 237 3.13 18.34 3.66
CA LYS A 237 3.53 19.63 4.26
C LYS A 237 4.78 19.57 5.13
N SER A 238 5.22 18.38 5.52
CA SER A 238 6.35 18.21 6.44
C SER A 238 7.67 17.97 5.73
#